data_AF-A0A059Q9K8-F1
#
_entry.id   AF-A0A059Q9K8-F1
#
_cell.length_a   1.000
_cell.length_b   1.000
_cell.length_c   1.000
_cell.angle_alpha   90.00
_cell.angle_beta   90.00
_cell.angle_gamma   90.00
#
_symmetry.space_group_name_H-M   'P 1'
#
loop_
_entity.id
_entity.type
_entity.pdbx_description
1 polymer ?
#
loop_
_entity_poly.entity_id
_entity_poly.type
_entity_poly.pdbx_seq_one_letter_code
_entity_poly.pdbx_strand_id
1 'polypeptide(L)'
;MIPIARRRIRWLALAAVSVSLWLVDGIEAADAGETLYNGIVLPREWPPRLADFPTSVEKDPVTPPYLPSPPAVISIDVGRQLFVDDFLISDTTLKRTFHLPKYHPASPVLKPDKPWEMKNPDHAAAMVFSDGVWYDPRDQLFKMWYLVGESAATGYARSRDGIHWEKPSLDVRPPTNIVQPGGRDSSTVWLDLEEKDPARRFKMFRVIGAGEDPVTKWNNWQMAIHFSADGIHWGEPVAKTGRVVDRSTVFWNPFRKVWVYSIRHVYKVGDKVDRSYGFPRKRSYVEGPDVLAAARWEVNEPLRWTDVDRLDPQRDDLKIKPQLYNLDAIAYESLMVGFFTVWRGQPADRHKPNNVVLGYSRDGWHWSRPDRRAFCPVSDKQGDWNANNVQSAGGGFLVVGDELYFYVSGRSGVPGTNKAGTLTTGLATLRRDGFASMDADETGGTLTTRPVRFTGKHLFVNVDDPKGELRVEILSPAGQVMPRFTAKDCVPVTADATLRSVRWTGVEDLSSLTNQPVRFRFHLKGGRLFAFWVSPEKTGASHGYVAAGGPGFSSNRDLVGSSDRVR
;
A
#
# COMPACT_ATOMS: atom_id res chain seq x y z
N MET A 1 -75.53 -43.95 30.16
CA MET A 1 -74.70 -44.42 31.29
C MET A 1 -73.27 -44.62 30.81
N ILE A 2 -72.32 -44.18 31.63
CA ILE A 2 -70.88 -43.87 31.39
C ILE A 2 -70.08 -45.09 30.85
N PRO A 3 -69.08 -44.90 29.95
CA PRO A 3 -67.68 -44.78 30.38
C PRO A 3 -66.86 -43.66 29.72
N ILE A 4 -65.93 -43.17 30.54
CA ILE A 4 -65.01 -42.05 30.38
C ILE A 4 -63.83 -42.43 29.46
N ALA A 5 -63.60 -41.64 28.41
CA ALA A 5 -62.46 -41.76 27.50
C ALA A 5 -61.28 -40.87 27.94
N ARG A 6 -60.09 -41.48 27.97
CA ARG A 6 -58.79 -40.88 28.31
C ARG A 6 -58.40 -39.76 27.33
N ARG A 7 -58.22 -38.53 27.84
CA ARG A 7 -57.57 -37.42 27.11
C ARG A 7 -56.06 -37.64 27.06
N ARG A 8 -55.50 -37.81 25.86
CA ARG A 8 -54.06 -37.64 25.59
C ARG A 8 -53.78 -36.17 25.32
N ILE A 9 -52.98 -35.55 26.18
CA ILE A 9 -52.46 -34.18 26.03
C ILE A 9 -51.37 -34.23 24.94
N ARG A 10 -51.61 -33.54 23.82
CA ARG A 10 -50.60 -33.26 22.80
C ARG A 10 -49.84 -32.00 23.21
N TRP A 11 -48.52 -32.13 23.39
CA TRP A 11 -47.61 -30.99 23.53
C TRP A 11 -47.49 -30.30 22.17
N LEU A 12 -47.96 -29.05 22.10
CA LEU A 12 -47.68 -28.12 21.01
C LEU A 12 -46.27 -27.58 21.22
N ALA A 13 -45.31 -28.05 20.43
CA ALA A 13 -44.02 -27.38 20.29
C ALA A 13 -44.22 -26.13 19.42
N LEU A 14 -44.26 -24.95 20.04
CA LEU A 14 -44.07 -23.68 19.34
C LEU A 14 -42.61 -23.63 18.85
N ALA A 15 -42.41 -23.86 17.55
CA ALA A 15 -41.18 -23.45 16.88
C ALA A 15 -41.23 -21.92 16.73
N ALA A 16 -40.60 -21.23 17.69
CA ALA A 16 -40.29 -19.81 17.55
C ALA A 16 -39.24 -19.66 16.45
N VAL A 17 -39.67 -19.39 15.21
CA VAL A 17 -38.80 -18.91 14.15
C VAL A 17 -38.36 -17.51 14.55
N SER A 18 -37.20 -17.44 15.19
CA SER A 18 -36.49 -16.19 15.43
C SER A 18 -35.92 -15.76 14.08
N VAL A 19 -36.65 -14.91 13.36
CA VAL A 19 -36.07 -14.13 12.28
C VAL A 19 -35.13 -13.12 12.93
N SER A 20 -33.90 -13.54 13.17
CA SER A 20 -32.80 -12.61 13.46
C SER A 20 -32.45 -11.92 12.15
N LEU A 21 -33.24 -10.90 11.80
CA LEU A 21 -32.85 -9.84 10.87
C LEU A 21 -31.63 -9.15 11.49
N TRP A 22 -30.44 -9.60 11.10
CA TRP A 22 -29.25 -8.75 11.19
C TRP A 22 -29.42 -7.66 10.14
N LEU A 23 -30.09 -6.57 10.53
CA LEU A 23 -30.00 -5.29 9.84
C LEU A 23 -28.54 -4.83 9.96
N VAL A 24 -27.74 -5.10 8.93
CA VAL A 24 -26.55 -4.33 8.65
C VAL A 24 -27.06 -3.10 7.93
N ASP A 25 -27.46 -2.08 8.70
CA ASP A 25 -27.97 -0.83 8.13
C ASP A 25 -26.87 -0.20 7.27
N GLY A 26 -27.19 -0.02 5.98
CA GLY A 26 -26.45 0.87 5.11
C GLY A 26 -26.52 2.29 5.67
N ILE A 27 -25.54 3.12 5.31
CA ILE A 27 -25.51 4.54 5.71
C ILE A 27 -26.84 5.19 5.27
N GLU A 28 -27.65 5.66 6.22
CA GLU A 28 -28.86 6.42 5.91
C GLU A 28 -28.47 7.68 5.12
N ALA A 29 -29.32 8.14 4.20
CA ALA A 29 -29.01 9.27 3.32
C ALA A 29 -28.63 10.57 4.07
N ALA A 30 -29.09 10.74 5.32
CA ALA A 30 -28.76 11.87 6.18
C ALA A 30 -27.33 11.82 6.78
N ASP A 31 -26.73 10.62 6.84
CA ASP A 31 -25.40 10.35 7.38
C ASP A 31 -24.34 10.10 6.28
N ALA A 32 -24.73 10.23 5.01
CA ALA A 32 -23.83 10.10 3.86
C ALA A 32 -22.96 11.36 3.67
N GLY A 33 -21.65 11.14 3.53
CA GLY A 33 -20.64 12.15 3.24
C GLY A 33 -20.14 12.07 1.79
N GLU A 34 -18.82 12.11 1.61
CA GLU A 34 -18.16 12.06 0.30
C GLU A 34 -18.40 10.72 -0.41
N THR A 35 -18.73 10.76 -1.71
CA THR A 35 -18.71 9.57 -2.57
C THR A 35 -17.38 9.50 -3.32
N LEU A 36 -16.64 8.42 -3.14
CA LEU A 36 -15.33 8.20 -3.74
C LEU A 36 -15.43 7.75 -5.21
N TYR A 37 -14.30 7.78 -5.92
CA TYR A 37 -14.14 7.39 -7.33
C TYR A 37 -14.72 6.01 -7.68
N ASN A 38 -14.75 5.07 -6.74
CA ASN A 38 -15.24 3.70 -6.91
C ASN A 38 -16.69 3.50 -6.41
N GLY A 39 -17.37 4.58 -6.02
CA GLY A 39 -18.75 4.57 -5.53
C GLY A 39 -18.91 4.31 -4.03
N ILE A 40 -17.82 4.10 -3.28
CA ILE A 40 -17.88 4.02 -1.81
C ILE A 40 -18.38 5.34 -1.26
N VAL A 41 -19.42 5.31 -0.43
CA VAL A 41 -19.93 6.47 0.28
C VAL A 41 -19.35 6.47 1.68
N LEU A 42 -18.57 7.49 2.01
CA LEU A 42 -18.04 7.68 3.36
C LEU A 42 -19.14 8.21 4.28
N PRO A 43 -19.11 7.88 5.59
CA PRO A 43 -19.90 8.59 6.59
C PRO A 43 -19.62 10.09 6.57
N ARG A 44 -20.62 10.90 6.95
CA ARG A 44 -20.52 12.36 7.05
C ARG A 44 -19.42 12.82 8.01
N GLU A 45 -19.31 12.15 9.17
CA GLU A 45 -18.15 12.34 10.05
C GLU A 45 -17.01 11.45 9.58
N TRP A 46 -16.00 12.09 8.98
CA TRP A 46 -14.82 11.41 8.48
C TRP A 46 -13.57 12.26 8.71
N PRO A 47 -12.43 11.66 9.12
CA PRO A 47 -12.26 10.25 9.47
C PRO A 47 -12.95 9.85 10.79
N PRO A 48 -13.23 8.55 11.02
CA PRO A 48 -13.88 8.09 12.24
C PRO A 48 -13.10 8.46 13.52
N ARG A 49 -13.80 9.03 14.51
CA ARG A 49 -13.23 9.35 15.83
C ARG A 49 -13.42 8.18 16.79
N LEU A 50 -12.37 7.39 16.96
CA LEU A 50 -12.44 6.16 17.74
C LEU A 50 -12.03 6.37 19.21
N ALA A 51 -12.86 5.85 20.13
CA ALA A 51 -12.58 5.87 21.57
C ALA A 51 -11.39 4.99 21.97
N ASP A 52 -11.07 3.97 21.17
CA ASP A 52 -9.89 3.11 21.30
C ASP A 52 -9.38 2.71 19.89
N PHE A 53 -8.19 2.10 19.81
CA PHE A 53 -7.69 1.52 18.57
C PHE A 53 -8.64 0.42 18.07
N PRO A 54 -9.02 0.43 16.79
CA PRO A 54 -9.96 -0.55 16.24
C PRO A 54 -9.30 -1.93 16.06
N THR A 55 -7.98 -1.96 15.93
CA THR A 55 -7.16 -3.18 15.89
C THR A 55 -6.16 -3.21 17.04
N SER A 56 -5.86 -4.41 17.52
CA SER A 56 -4.70 -4.72 18.36
C SER A 56 -4.40 -6.21 18.24
N VAL A 57 -3.23 -6.65 18.68
CA VAL A 57 -2.85 -8.08 18.70
C VAL A 57 -3.88 -8.99 19.40
N GLU A 58 -4.71 -8.45 20.29
CA GLU A 58 -5.77 -9.18 20.98
C GLU A 58 -7.14 -9.14 20.27
N LYS A 59 -7.31 -8.29 19.24
CA LYS A 59 -8.58 -8.06 18.55
C LYS A 59 -8.61 -8.77 17.19
N ASP A 60 -9.83 -9.14 16.78
CA ASP A 60 -10.12 -9.52 15.40
C ASP A 60 -9.68 -8.43 14.40
N PRO A 61 -9.27 -8.80 13.18
CA PRO A 61 -9.04 -7.83 12.12
C PRO A 61 -10.34 -7.07 11.83
N VAL A 62 -10.22 -5.77 11.58
CA VAL A 62 -11.34 -4.96 11.11
C VAL A 62 -11.57 -5.25 9.64
N THR A 63 -12.71 -5.84 9.30
CA THR A 63 -13.14 -5.97 7.91
C THR A 63 -13.51 -4.57 7.38
N PRO A 64 -12.89 -4.08 6.29
CA PRO A 64 -13.28 -2.81 5.69
C PRO A 64 -14.78 -2.79 5.35
N PRO A 65 -15.55 -1.75 5.74
CA PRO A 65 -17.01 -1.74 5.60
C PRO A 65 -17.52 -1.89 4.16
N TYR A 66 -16.73 -1.45 3.19
CA TYR A 66 -17.05 -1.54 1.77
C TYR A 66 -16.93 -2.96 1.18
N LEU A 67 -16.39 -3.93 1.91
CA LEU A 67 -16.33 -5.33 1.46
C LEU A 67 -17.65 -6.09 1.71
N PRO A 68 -18.25 -6.09 2.91
CA PRO A 68 -19.57 -6.69 3.13
C PRO A 68 -20.71 -5.84 2.53
N SER A 69 -20.54 -4.52 2.44
CA SER A 69 -21.53 -3.59 1.89
C SER A 69 -20.95 -2.74 0.75
N PRO A 70 -20.61 -3.34 -0.40
CA PRO A 70 -20.06 -2.62 -1.55
C PRO A 70 -21.14 -1.78 -2.26
N PRO A 71 -20.73 -0.76 -3.05
CA PRO A 71 -21.66 -0.03 -3.92
C PRO A 71 -22.41 -0.97 -4.87
N ALA A 72 -23.69 -0.66 -5.14
CA ALA A 72 -24.53 -1.46 -6.03
C ALA A 72 -23.97 -1.53 -7.46
N VAL A 73 -23.32 -0.45 -7.91
CA VAL A 73 -22.56 -0.38 -9.17
C VAL A 73 -21.22 0.30 -8.90
N ILE A 74 -20.13 -0.36 -9.25
CA ILE A 74 -18.76 0.11 -9.00
C ILE A 74 -18.22 0.81 -10.25
N SER A 75 -17.74 2.05 -10.15
CA SER A 75 -16.99 2.67 -11.25
C SER A 75 -15.57 2.10 -11.29
N ILE A 76 -15.12 1.72 -12.48
CA ILE A 76 -13.78 1.17 -12.74
C ILE A 76 -12.98 2.05 -13.72
N ASP A 77 -13.29 3.35 -13.76
CA ASP A 77 -12.63 4.33 -14.63
C ASP A 77 -11.19 4.68 -14.19
N VAL A 78 -10.86 4.38 -12.94
CA VAL A 78 -9.54 4.67 -12.38
C VAL A 78 -8.75 3.37 -12.27
N GLY A 79 -7.77 3.23 -13.16
CA GLY A 79 -6.70 2.24 -13.04
C GLY A 79 -7.09 0.80 -13.30
N ARG A 80 -6.06 -0.04 -13.19
CA ARG A 80 -6.19 -1.49 -13.18
C ARG A 80 -6.96 -1.97 -11.96
N GLN A 81 -7.84 -2.92 -12.19
CA GLN A 81 -8.67 -3.54 -11.17
C GLN A 81 -7.98 -4.81 -10.67
N LEU A 82 -7.46 -4.75 -9.44
CA LEU A 82 -6.65 -5.82 -8.82
C LEU A 82 -7.52 -6.79 -8.01
N PHE A 83 -7.12 -8.07 -7.97
CA PHE A 83 -7.82 -9.13 -7.21
C PHE A 83 -7.29 -9.33 -5.77
N VAL A 84 -6.78 -8.26 -5.16
CA VAL A 84 -6.22 -8.28 -3.80
C VAL A 84 -7.28 -8.37 -2.70
N ASP A 85 -8.55 -8.13 -3.03
CA ASP A 85 -9.69 -8.25 -2.13
C ASP A 85 -10.93 -8.74 -2.90
N ASP A 86 -12.04 -8.91 -2.19
CA ASP A 86 -13.31 -9.35 -2.78
C ASP A 86 -14.15 -8.19 -3.33
N PHE A 87 -13.71 -6.93 -3.29
CA PHE A 87 -14.56 -5.75 -3.60
C PHE A 87 -15.27 -5.85 -4.95
N LEU A 88 -14.59 -6.40 -5.97
CA LEU A 88 -15.11 -6.52 -7.33
C LEU A 88 -15.76 -7.88 -7.63
N ILE A 89 -15.56 -8.90 -6.79
CA ILE A 89 -15.92 -10.29 -7.12
C ILE A 89 -17.30 -10.64 -6.56
N SER A 90 -18.24 -10.95 -7.46
CA SER A 90 -19.57 -11.47 -7.11
C SER A 90 -19.48 -12.96 -6.77
N ASP A 91 -18.86 -13.72 -7.65
CA ASP A 91 -18.73 -15.17 -7.58
C ASP A 91 -17.48 -15.63 -8.35
N THR A 92 -16.86 -16.72 -7.91
CA THR A 92 -15.69 -17.28 -8.57
C THR A 92 -15.51 -18.76 -8.21
N THR A 93 -15.12 -19.56 -9.19
CA THR A 93 -14.53 -20.89 -8.95
C THR A 93 -13.00 -20.86 -9.00
N LEU A 94 -12.41 -19.76 -9.48
CA LEU A 94 -10.96 -19.54 -9.49
C LEU A 94 -10.42 -19.43 -8.06
N LYS A 95 -9.19 -19.90 -7.87
CA LYS A 95 -8.48 -19.83 -6.59
C LYS A 95 -7.62 -18.58 -6.53
N ARG A 96 -7.76 -17.77 -5.49
CA ARG A 96 -6.87 -16.63 -5.25
C ARG A 96 -5.50 -17.09 -4.75
N THR A 97 -4.42 -16.58 -5.36
CA THR A 97 -3.05 -16.76 -4.90
C THR A 97 -2.38 -15.41 -4.69
N PHE A 98 -1.79 -15.18 -3.52
CA PHE A 98 -0.96 -14.00 -3.25
C PHE A 98 0.51 -14.30 -3.54
N HIS A 99 1.22 -13.35 -4.13
CA HIS A 99 2.62 -13.52 -4.52
C HIS A 99 3.53 -12.57 -3.74
N LEU A 100 4.77 -13.02 -3.54
CA LEU A 100 5.81 -12.26 -2.85
C LEU A 100 6.89 -11.87 -3.87
N PRO A 101 7.51 -10.68 -3.73
CA PRO A 101 8.62 -10.26 -4.56
C PRO A 101 9.85 -11.12 -4.29
N LYS A 102 10.79 -11.11 -5.22
CA LYS A 102 12.11 -11.72 -5.04
C LYS A 102 13.14 -10.61 -4.88
N TYR A 103 14.06 -10.77 -3.94
CA TYR A 103 15.20 -9.86 -3.89
C TYR A 103 16.01 -9.98 -5.18
N HIS A 104 16.28 -8.84 -5.81
CA HIS A 104 17.08 -8.74 -7.00
C HIS A 104 18.52 -9.17 -6.67
N PRO A 105 19.20 -9.96 -7.54
CA PRO A 105 20.56 -10.45 -7.28
C PRO A 105 21.62 -9.36 -7.03
N ALA A 106 21.38 -8.14 -7.53
CA ALA A 106 22.24 -6.98 -7.28
C ALA A 106 22.09 -6.41 -5.85
N SER A 107 21.20 -6.95 -5.01
CA SER A 107 21.04 -6.46 -3.64
C SER A 107 22.25 -6.80 -2.76
N PRO A 108 22.74 -5.86 -1.92
CA PRO A 108 22.24 -4.48 -1.79
C PRO A 108 22.69 -3.59 -2.96
N VAL A 109 21.75 -2.82 -3.52
CA VAL A 109 21.97 -1.89 -4.65
C VAL A 109 22.58 -0.56 -4.22
N LEU A 110 22.47 -0.21 -2.93
CA LEU A 110 23.20 0.91 -2.32
C LEU A 110 23.86 0.44 -1.03
N LYS A 111 25.16 0.71 -0.89
CA LYS A 111 25.95 0.37 0.31
C LYS A 111 26.81 1.56 0.75
N PRO A 112 27.22 1.62 2.02
CA PRO A 112 28.22 2.58 2.47
C PRO A 112 29.53 2.36 1.71
N ASP A 113 29.97 3.38 0.97
CA ASP A 113 31.22 3.36 0.22
C ASP A 113 31.92 4.73 0.19
N LYS A 114 31.39 5.71 0.93
CA LYS A 114 31.95 7.05 1.07
C LYS A 114 32.40 7.35 2.50
N PRO A 115 33.44 8.18 2.72
CA PRO A 115 33.95 8.46 4.06
C PRO A 115 32.91 8.99 5.06
N TRP A 116 31.97 9.83 4.61
CA TRP A 116 30.92 10.41 5.47
C TRP A 116 29.84 9.40 5.89
N GLU A 117 29.75 8.24 5.21
CA GLU A 117 28.84 7.15 5.57
C GLU A 117 29.44 6.20 6.61
N MET A 118 30.76 6.27 6.81
CA MET A 118 31.56 5.29 7.55
C MET A 118 31.97 5.75 8.96
N LYS A 119 31.52 6.92 9.42
CA LYS A 119 31.98 7.55 10.67
C LYS A 119 31.86 6.63 11.89
N ASN A 120 30.83 5.79 11.95
CA ASN A 120 30.68 4.71 12.91
C ASN A 120 30.67 3.38 12.15
N PRO A 121 31.74 2.57 12.19
CA PRO A 121 31.81 1.30 11.46
C PRO A 121 30.70 0.30 11.84
N ASP A 122 30.22 0.33 13.09
CA ASP A 122 29.12 -0.53 13.56
C ASP A 122 27.72 -0.05 13.11
N HIS A 123 27.67 1.14 12.49
CA HIS A 123 26.46 1.78 11.96
C HIS A 123 26.72 2.51 10.63
N ALA A 124 27.64 1.99 9.81
CA ALA A 124 27.88 2.56 8.50
C ALA A 124 26.60 2.48 7.67
N ALA A 125 26.13 3.59 7.11
CA ALA A 125 24.79 3.63 6.52
C ALA A 125 24.69 4.34 5.18
N ALA A 126 24.03 3.63 4.26
CA ALA A 126 23.46 4.13 3.03
C ALA A 126 22.15 3.36 2.78
N MET A 127 21.11 3.68 3.54
CA MET A 127 19.82 2.96 3.48
C MET A 127 18.63 3.90 3.28
N VAL A 128 17.64 3.46 2.52
CA VAL A 128 16.28 4.03 2.58
C VAL A 128 15.65 3.76 3.94
N PHE A 129 14.90 4.69 4.50
CA PHE A 129 14.22 4.49 5.78
C PHE A 129 12.93 5.32 5.85
N SER A 130 11.99 4.98 4.96
CA SER A 130 10.82 5.79 4.57
C SER A 130 11.14 7.10 3.85
N ASP A 131 12.41 7.37 3.53
CA ASP A 131 12.89 8.54 2.78
C ASP A 131 12.19 8.65 1.42
N GLY A 132 12.82 8.30 0.31
CA GLY A 132 12.11 8.32 -0.96
C GLY A 132 12.92 7.69 -2.08
N VAL A 133 12.26 6.88 -2.89
CA VAL A 133 12.78 6.47 -4.19
C VAL A 133 11.72 6.77 -5.23
N TRP A 134 12.03 7.66 -6.16
CA TRP A 134 11.07 8.20 -7.13
C TRP A 134 11.70 8.22 -8.52
N TYR A 135 10.88 8.03 -9.55
CA TYR A 135 11.29 8.37 -10.90
C TYR A 135 10.86 9.80 -11.19
N ASP A 136 11.83 10.66 -11.49
CA ASP A 136 11.55 12.04 -11.89
C ASP A 136 11.38 12.11 -13.42
N PRO A 137 10.16 12.33 -13.93
CA PRO A 137 9.93 12.40 -15.36
C PRO A 137 10.55 13.63 -16.04
N ARG A 138 10.87 14.70 -15.29
CA ARG A 138 11.55 15.88 -15.83
C ARG A 138 13.01 15.58 -16.12
N ASP A 139 13.66 14.88 -15.20
CA ASP A 139 15.10 14.56 -15.30
C ASP A 139 15.34 13.21 -15.99
N GLN A 140 14.29 12.39 -16.13
CA GLN A 140 14.36 11.02 -16.64
C GLN A 140 15.34 10.15 -15.84
N LEU A 141 15.26 10.25 -14.51
CA LEU A 141 16.15 9.57 -13.59
C LEU A 141 15.37 8.97 -12.42
N PHE A 142 15.82 7.80 -11.98
CA PHE A 142 15.54 7.33 -10.64
C PHE A 142 16.33 8.18 -9.65
N LYS A 143 15.67 8.65 -8.60
CA LYS A 143 16.23 9.48 -7.53
C LYS A 143 15.97 8.81 -6.19
N MET A 144 17.00 8.72 -5.36
CA MET A 144 16.92 8.14 -4.03
C MET A 144 17.44 9.13 -3.01
N TRP A 145 16.64 9.35 -1.97
CA TRP A 145 17.07 9.99 -0.73
C TRP A 145 17.24 8.92 0.33
N TYR A 146 18.31 9.02 1.11
CA TYR A 146 18.68 7.95 2.01
C TYR A 146 19.38 8.46 3.26
N LEU A 147 19.29 7.66 4.32
CA LEU A 147 19.96 7.92 5.59
C LEU A 147 21.46 7.64 5.45
N VAL A 148 22.25 8.65 5.80
CA VAL A 148 23.72 8.65 5.73
C VAL A 148 24.32 8.48 7.13
N GLY A 149 25.21 7.50 7.29
CA GLY A 149 25.92 7.21 8.55
C GLY A 149 24.98 6.92 9.73
N GLU A 150 25.41 7.25 10.95
CA GLU A 150 24.62 7.06 12.19
C GLU A 150 23.49 8.11 12.32
N SER A 151 22.58 8.11 11.35
CA SER A 151 21.49 9.07 11.20
C SER A 151 21.96 10.53 11.18
N ALA A 152 23.12 10.77 10.56
CA ALA A 152 23.85 12.04 10.62
C ALA A 152 23.39 13.07 9.58
N ALA A 153 22.76 12.61 8.49
CA ALA A 153 22.27 13.44 7.39
C ALA A 153 21.34 12.64 6.46
N THR A 154 20.73 13.35 5.51
CA THR A 154 20.12 12.76 4.30
C THR A 154 21.05 12.95 3.11
N GLY A 155 21.36 11.86 2.41
CA GLY A 155 22.11 11.82 1.16
C GLY A 155 21.20 11.63 -0.05
N TYR A 156 21.77 11.87 -1.23
CA TYR A 156 21.10 11.73 -2.53
C TYR A 156 21.89 10.83 -3.47
N ALA A 157 21.19 9.94 -4.16
CA ALA A 157 21.73 9.12 -5.23
C ALA A 157 20.82 9.17 -6.45
N ARG A 158 21.39 8.99 -7.64
CA ARG A 158 20.65 8.92 -8.91
C ARG A 158 20.98 7.66 -9.69
N SER A 159 20.05 7.21 -10.52
CA SER A 159 20.23 6.05 -11.38
C SER A 159 19.44 6.20 -12.68
N ARG A 160 19.93 5.56 -13.74
CA ARG A 160 19.22 5.47 -15.03
C ARG A 160 18.37 4.20 -15.15
N ASP A 161 18.72 3.15 -14.42
CA ASP A 161 18.07 1.84 -14.48
C ASP A 161 17.43 1.40 -13.15
N GLY A 162 17.62 2.18 -12.08
CA GLY A 162 17.17 1.86 -10.74
C GLY A 162 18.00 0.78 -10.03
N ILE A 163 19.02 0.22 -10.68
CA ILE A 163 19.85 -0.87 -10.15
C ILE A 163 21.24 -0.35 -9.80
N HIS A 164 21.86 0.44 -10.68
CA HIS A 164 23.19 1.01 -10.48
C HIS A 164 23.07 2.47 -10.06
N TRP A 165 23.59 2.79 -8.87
CA TRP A 165 23.40 4.11 -8.25
C TRP A 165 24.70 4.92 -8.23
N GLU A 166 24.60 6.16 -8.70
CA GLU A 166 25.64 7.17 -8.60
C GLU A 166 25.38 8.07 -7.38
N LYS A 167 26.42 8.31 -6.58
CA LYS A 167 26.43 9.29 -5.48
C LYS A 167 27.22 10.52 -5.94
N PRO A 168 26.58 11.52 -6.59
CA PRO A 168 27.28 12.65 -7.17
C PRO A 168 27.86 13.56 -6.08
N SER A 169 28.98 14.23 -6.36
CA SER A 169 29.43 15.35 -5.52
C SER A 169 28.53 16.55 -5.76
N LEU A 170 27.92 17.08 -4.70
CA LEU A 170 26.96 18.20 -4.75
C LEU A 170 27.56 19.44 -4.07
N ASP A 171 27.01 20.60 -4.41
CA ASP A 171 27.37 21.93 -3.92
C ASP A 171 26.81 22.26 -2.52
N VAL A 172 25.77 21.54 -2.07
CA VAL A 172 25.20 21.69 -0.72
C VAL A 172 26.23 21.41 0.38
N ARG A 173 27.03 20.35 0.22
CA ARG A 173 28.14 20.03 1.12
C ARG A 173 29.28 19.35 0.36
N PRO A 174 30.12 20.09 -0.37
CA PRO A 174 31.20 19.51 -1.15
C PRO A 174 32.26 18.82 -0.27
N PRO A 175 32.92 17.74 -0.74
CA PRO A 175 32.68 17.00 -1.98
C PRO A 175 31.74 15.80 -1.76
N THR A 176 30.62 16.01 -1.04
CA THR A 176 29.70 14.93 -0.65
C THR A 176 28.40 14.96 -1.44
N ASN A 177 27.62 13.89 -1.33
CA ASN A 177 26.25 13.81 -1.86
C ASN A 177 25.18 14.09 -0.79
N ILE A 178 25.57 14.76 0.31
CA ILE A 178 24.64 15.14 1.38
C ILE A 178 23.80 16.33 0.91
N VAL A 179 22.48 16.18 0.95
CA VAL A 179 21.51 17.22 0.57
C VAL A 179 20.84 17.87 1.78
N GLN A 180 20.83 17.19 2.93
CA GLN A 180 20.34 17.80 4.16
C GLN A 180 21.16 17.36 5.38
N PRO A 181 22.07 18.21 5.90
CA PRO A 181 22.92 17.86 7.04
C PRO A 181 22.17 17.90 8.39
N GLY A 182 22.68 17.13 9.34
CA GLY A 182 22.29 17.15 10.75
C GLY A 182 21.57 15.88 11.21
N GLY A 183 21.58 15.64 12.52
CA GLY A 183 20.95 14.47 13.14
C GLY A 183 19.46 14.35 12.81
N ARG A 184 19.00 13.14 12.52
CA ARG A 184 17.59 12.80 12.28
C ARG A 184 17.26 11.41 12.82
N ASP A 185 15.98 11.06 12.88
CA ASP A 185 15.55 9.65 12.96
C ASP A 185 15.20 9.15 11.55
N SER A 186 13.95 9.34 11.18
CA SER A 186 13.38 9.01 9.88
C SER A 186 13.15 10.26 9.07
N SER A 187 13.06 10.12 7.76
CA SER A 187 12.54 11.19 6.92
C SER A 187 11.67 10.57 5.86
N THR A 188 10.73 11.35 5.33
CA THR A 188 10.02 11.03 4.10
C THR A 188 10.30 12.11 3.08
N VAL A 189 10.67 11.72 1.87
CA VAL A 189 10.83 12.58 0.72
C VAL A 189 9.78 12.19 -0.31
N TRP A 190 8.97 13.16 -0.71
CA TRP A 190 7.89 12.97 -1.66
C TRP A 190 8.13 13.83 -2.90
N LEU A 191 8.01 13.20 -4.07
CA LEU A 191 7.93 13.90 -5.34
C LEU A 191 6.46 14.11 -5.70
N ASP A 192 6.01 15.35 -5.56
CA ASP A 192 4.64 15.75 -5.87
C ASP A 192 4.55 16.22 -7.32
N LEU A 193 4.05 15.34 -8.20
CA LEU A 193 3.86 15.63 -9.62
C LEU A 193 2.60 16.49 -9.89
N GLU A 194 1.76 16.71 -8.89
CA GLU A 194 0.54 17.53 -8.99
C GLU A 194 0.73 18.93 -8.38
N GLU A 195 1.86 19.18 -7.73
CA GLU A 195 2.21 20.48 -7.16
C GLU A 195 2.30 21.56 -8.24
N LYS A 196 1.61 22.68 -7.98
CA LYS A 196 1.54 23.83 -8.89
C LYS A 196 2.70 24.79 -8.67
N ASP A 197 3.17 24.91 -7.43
CA ASP A 197 4.35 25.69 -7.12
C ASP A 197 5.62 24.85 -7.36
N PRO A 198 6.41 25.14 -8.41
CA PRO A 198 7.60 24.33 -8.72
C PRO A 198 8.62 24.33 -7.58
N ALA A 199 8.64 25.33 -6.68
CA ALA A 199 9.52 25.35 -5.51
C ALA A 199 9.11 24.34 -4.43
N ARG A 200 7.88 23.81 -4.47
CA ARG A 200 7.31 22.86 -3.50
C ARG A 200 7.19 21.45 -4.05
N ARG A 201 7.68 21.21 -5.26
CA ARG A 201 7.57 19.94 -5.98
C ARG A 201 8.14 18.77 -5.17
N PHE A 202 9.29 18.98 -4.53
CA PHE A 202 9.82 18.02 -3.58
C PHE A 202 9.48 18.47 -2.16
N LYS A 203 9.05 17.52 -1.35
CA LYS A 203 8.66 17.75 0.05
C LYS A 203 9.43 16.78 0.93
N MET A 204 10.13 17.29 1.95
CA MET A 204 10.84 16.47 2.92
C MET A 204 10.23 16.68 4.32
N PHE A 205 9.92 15.57 4.98
CA PHE A 205 9.42 15.52 6.36
C PHE A 205 10.47 14.83 7.21
N ARG A 206 11.26 15.61 7.94
CA ARG A 206 12.42 15.10 8.69
C ARG A 206 12.10 15.04 10.18
N VAL A 207 12.09 13.83 10.74
CA VAL A 207 11.85 13.61 12.18
C VAL A 207 13.08 14.05 12.96
N ILE A 208 12.92 15.07 13.80
CA ILE A 208 13.96 15.70 14.60
C ILE A 208 13.57 15.77 16.09
N GLY A 209 14.58 15.81 16.96
CA GLY A 209 14.36 15.94 18.40
C GLY A 209 13.67 17.26 18.76
N ALA A 210 12.76 17.21 19.72
CA ALA A 210 11.93 18.34 20.16
C ALA A 210 11.93 18.52 21.69
N GLY A 211 13.03 18.14 22.35
CA GLY A 211 13.16 18.22 23.81
C GLY A 211 12.45 17.08 24.53
N GLU A 212 11.82 17.40 25.66
CA GLU A 212 11.13 16.44 26.52
C GLU A 212 9.65 16.28 26.12
N ASP A 213 9.17 15.04 26.16
CA ASP A 213 7.81 14.66 25.85
C ASP A 213 6.86 15.12 26.98
N PRO A 214 5.81 15.89 26.68
CA PRO A 214 4.99 16.51 27.70
C PRO A 214 4.23 15.51 28.57
N VAL A 215 3.97 14.29 28.06
CA VAL A 215 3.17 13.25 28.74
C VAL A 215 4.08 12.22 29.42
N THR A 216 5.07 11.69 28.69
CA THR A 216 5.91 10.58 29.17
C THR A 216 7.17 11.04 29.88
N LYS A 217 7.60 12.29 29.66
CA LYS A 217 8.90 12.84 30.10
C LYS A 217 10.11 12.16 29.45
N TRP A 218 9.92 11.50 28.30
CA TRP A 218 10.98 10.92 27.47
C TRP A 218 11.40 11.87 26.35
N ASN A 219 12.19 11.41 25.37
CA ASN A 219 12.53 12.20 24.19
C ASN A 219 11.29 12.47 23.32
N ASN A 220 11.05 13.74 23.02
CA ASN A 220 10.01 14.20 22.11
C ASN A 220 10.54 14.37 20.69
N TRP A 221 9.64 14.27 19.71
CA TRP A 221 9.96 14.45 18.31
C TRP A 221 8.91 15.31 17.60
N GLN A 222 9.33 15.94 16.51
CA GLN A 222 8.47 16.63 15.55
C GLN A 222 9.01 16.39 14.13
N MET A 223 8.20 16.62 13.10
CA MET A 223 8.70 16.64 11.73
C MET A 223 9.00 18.08 11.31
N ALA A 224 10.24 18.34 10.90
CA ALA A 224 10.59 19.54 10.15
C ALA A 224 10.22 19.35 8.68
N ILE A 225 9.43 20.28 8.13
CA ILE A 225 8.95 20.24 6.75
C ILE A 225 9.84 21.15 5.91
N HIS A 226 10.36 20.63 4.80
CA HIS A 226 11.17 21.37 3.84
C HIS A 226 10.60 21.21 2.43
N PHE A 227 10.81 22.23 1.61
CA PHE A 227 10.48 22.21 0.19
C PHE A 227 11.73 22.39 -0.66
N SER A 228 11.69 21.83 -1.87
CA SER A 228 12.75 21.97 -2.86
C SER A 228 12.19 21.87 -4.28
N ALA A 229 12.82 22.59 -5.20
CA ALA A 229 12.49 22.53 -6.63
C ALA A 229 13.14 21.34 -7.35
N ASP A 230 14.31 20.90 -6.88
CA ASP A 230 15.14 19.87 -7.51
C ASP A 230 15.39 18.64 -6.62
N GLY A 231 15.04 18.73 -5.34
CA GLY A 231 15.27 17.68 -4.34
C GLY A 231 16.72 17.61 -3.88
N ILE A 232 17.57 18.57 -4.26
CA ILE A 232 18.98 18.71 -3.86
C ILE A 232 19.12 19.89 -2.91
N HIS A 233 18.59 21.05 -3.28
CA HIS A 233 18.67 22.28 -2.49
C HIS A 233 17.45 22.40 -1.59
N TRP A 234 17.64 22.12 -0.30
CA TRP A 234 16.60 22.23 0.71
C TRP A 234 16.83 23.47 1.56
N GLY A 235 15.83 24.35 1.64
CA GLY A 235 15.88 25.52 2.51
C GLY A 235 15.70 25.17 3.99
N GLU A 236 15.69 26.19 4.84
CA GLU A 236 15.26 26.06 6.24
C GLU A 236 13.86 25.43 6.37
N PRO A 237 13.53 24.78 7.50
CA PRO A 237 12.20 24.23 7.70
C PRO A 237 11.12 25.31 7.53
N VAL A 238 10.18 25.10 6.62
CA VAL A 238 9.04 26.01 6.40
C VAL A 238 7.97 25.88 7.49
N ALA A 239 7.94 24.73 8.17
CA ALA A 239 7.09 24.47 9.31
C ALA A 239 7.65 23.31 10.12
N LYS A 240 7.13 23.16 11.34
CA LYS A 240 7.30 21.96 12.14
C LYS A 240 5.93 21.46 12.60
N THR A 241 5.76 20.15 12.66
CA THR A 241 4.48 19.55 13.05
C THR A 241 4.23 19.66 14.55
N GLY A 242 3.00 19.34 14.95
CA GLY A 242 2.73 18.87 16.31
C GLY A 242 3.57 17.64 16.68
N ARG A 243 3.48 17.24 17.95
CA ARG A 243 4.26 16.12 18.52
C ARG A 243 4.09 14.83 17.71
N VAL A 244 5.21 14.14 17.48
CA VAL A 244 5.30 12.78 16.96
C VAL A 244 6.26 11.94 17.79
N VAL A 245 6.36 10.65 17.46
CA VAL A 245 7.42 9.74 17.94
C VAL A 245 8.25 9.29 16.75
N ASP A 246 9.42 8.68 17.00
CA ASP A 246 10.26 8.05 15.98
C ASP A 246 9.43 7.19 15.00
N ARG A 247 9.83 7.16 13.73
CA ARG A 247 9.12 6.42 12.66
C ARG A 247 7.67 6.86 12.43
N SER A 248 7.44 8.15 12.51
CA SER A 248 6.26 8.78 11.93
C SER A 248 6.56 9.18 10.49
N THR A 249 5.61 9.00 9.57
CA THR A 249 5.79 9.21 8.13
C THR A 249 4.59 9.92 7.53
N VAL A 250 4.71 10.35 6.28
CA VAL A 250 3.68 11.15 5.59
C VAL A 250 3.48 10.58 4.18
N PHE A 251 2.24 10.51 3.72
CA PHE A 251 1.93 10.12 2.35
C PHE A 251 0.73 10.89 1.79
N TRP A 252 0.61 10.95 0.47
CA TRP A 252 -0.55 11.51 -0.23
C TRP A 252 -1.56 10.40 -0.55
N ASN A 253 -2.83 10.64 -0.23
CA ASN A 253 -3.95 9.84 -0.72
C ASN A 253 -4.68 10.64 -1.82
N PRO A 254 -4.41 10.36 -3.10
CA PRO A 254 -4.97 11.12 -4.21
C PRO A 254 -6.44 10.76 -4.49
N PHE A 255 -6.96 9.65 -3.95
CA PHE A 255 -8.37 9.28 -4.08
C PHE A 255 -9.29 10.14 -3.22
N ARG A 256 -8.74 10.68 -2.11
CA ARG A 256 -9.42 11.60 -1.19
C ARG A 256 -8.83 13.02 -1.23
N LYS A 257 -7.73 13.21 -1.95
CA LYS A 257 -6.98 14.46 -2.06
C LYS A 257 -6.56 15.03 -0.70
N VAL A 258 -5.98 14.17 0.13
CA VAL A 258 -5.48 14.53 1.46
C VAL A 258 -4.07 13.98 1.69
N TRP A 259 -3.24 14.79 2.34
CA TRP A 259 -2.00 14.37 2.95
C TRP A 259 -2.32 13.70 4.27
N VAL A 260 -1.75 12.52 4.49
CA VAL A 260 -1.93 11.73 5.70
C VAL A 260 -0.62 11.67 6.46
N TYR A 261 -0.66 12.11 7.72
CA TYR A 261 0.39 11.88 8.70
C TYR A 261 0.12 10.56 9.41
N SER A 262 0.90 9.54 9.04
CA SER A 262 0.98 8.26 9.75
C SER A 262 1.89 8.45 10.95
N ILE A 263 1.32 8.66 12.13
CA ILE A 263 2.08 9.03 13.32
C ILE A 263 2.27 7.78 14.18
N ARG A 264 3.50 7.45 14.58
CA ARG A 264 3.69 6.41 15.60
C ARG A 264 3.02 6.89 16.88
N HIS A 265 2.16 6.05 17.44
CA HIS A 265 1.19 6.44 18.46
C HIS A 265 1.82 7.27 19.58
N VAL A 266 1.24 8.45 19.77
CA VAL A 266 1.53 9.39 20.84
C VAL A 266 0.54 9.17 21.98
N TYR A 267 1.05 9.07 23.20
CA TYR A 267 0.20 9.07 24.39
C TYR A 267 -0.49 10.42 24.55
N LYS A 268 -1.80 10.38 24.84
CA LYS A 268 -2.63 11.54 25.16
C LYS A 268 -2.51 11.90 26.65
N VAL A 269 -2.81 13.15 26.99
CA VAL A 269 -2.91 13.58 28.39
C VAL A 269 -4.00 12.75 29.08
N GLY A 270 -3.64 12.07 30.16
CA GLY A 270 -4.53 11.17 30.90
C GLY A 270 -4.40 9.69 30.51
N ASP A 271 -3.67 9.34 29.45
CA ASP A 271 -3.39 7.94 29.12
C ASP A 271 -2.55 7.28 30.23
N LYS A 272 -2.83 6.00 30.50
CA LYS A 272 -1.96 5.17 31.34
C LYS A 272 -0.68 4.83 30.55
N VAL A 273 0.45 5.33 31.04
CA VAL A 273 1.76 5.09 30.42
C VAL A 273 2.43 3.89 31.09
N ASP A 274 2.62 2.81 30.32
CA ASP A 274 3.48 1.71 30.74
C ASP A 274 4.93 2.05 30.39
N ARG A 275 5.71 2.42 31.42
CA ARG A 275 7.11 2.83 31.23
C ARG A 275 8.04 1.66 30.88
N SER A 276 7.61 0.42 31.09
CA SER A 276 8.46 -0.76 30.91
C SER A 276 8.61 -1.18 29.44
N TYR A 277 7.62 -0.91 28.59
CA TYR A 277 7.59 -1.31 27.18
C TYR A 277 7.95 -0.20 26.18
N GLY A 278 8.32 0.99 26.65
CA GLY A 278 8.56 2.16 25.79
C GLY A 278 7.29 2.62 25.08
N PHE A 279 7.42 3.38 23.97
CA PHE A 279 6.26 3.81 23.18
C PHE A 279 5.64 2.63 22.43
N PRO A 280 4.35 2.28 22.66
CA PRO A 280 3.64 1.25 21.91
C PRO A 280 3.65 1.61 20.44
N ARG A 281 3.97 0.62 19.61
CA ARG A 281 4.08 0.83 18.16
C ARG A 281 2.74 0.51 17.53
N LYS A 282 1.95 1.57 17.39
CA LYS A 282 0.64 1.64 16.71
C LYS A 282 0.61 2.93 15.89
N ARG A 283 -0.42 3.16 15.09
CA ARG A 283 -0.53 4.35 14.24
C ARG A 283 -1.69 5.25 14.67
N SER A 284 -1.33 6.49 14.97
CA SER A 284 -2.24 7.62 15.02
C SER A 284 -2.29 8.31 13.65
N TYR A 285 -3.32 9.14 13.44
CA TYR A 285 -3.64 9.72 12.15
C TYR A 285 -4.03 11.19 12.25
N VAL A 286 -3.51 11.97 11.32
CA VAL A 286 -3.98 13.32 10.99
C VAL A 286 -4.00 13.44 9.48
N GLU A 287 -4.98 14.15 8.93
CA GLU A 287 -5.02 14.45 7.50
C GLU A 287 -5.38 15.90 7.19
N GLY A 288 -5.09 16.32 5.97
CA GLY A 288 -5.64 17.54 5.40
C GLY A 288 -5.21 17.76 3.96
N PRO A 289 -5.82 18.74 3.25
CA PRO A 289 -5.60 18.93 1.81
C PRO A 289 -4.23 19.52 1.48
N ASP A 290 -3.56 20.15 2.44
CA ASP A 290 -2.21 20.72 2.30
C ASP A 290 -1.33 20.25 3.47
N VAL A 291 -0.06 19.98 3.16
CA VAL A 291 0.91 19.46 4.13
C VAL A 291 1.12 20.39 5.33
N LEU A 292 1.12 21.71 5.14
CA LEU A 292 1.36 22.68 6.22
C LEU A 292 0.11 22.89 7.06
N ALA A 293 -1.07 22.86 6.44
CA ALA A 293 -2.34 22.94 7.16
C ALA A 293 -2.52 21.72 8.06
N ALA A 294 -2.26 20.52 7.53
CA ALA A 294 -2.38 19.26 8.25
C ALA A 294 -1.27 19.03 9.30
N ALA A 295 -0.18 19.81 9.27
CA ALA A 295 0.94 19.71 10.21
C ALA A 295 0.61 20.20 11.63
N ARG A 296 -0.50 20.91 11.82
CA ARG A 296 -0.81 21.63 13.06
C ARG A 296 -1.76 20.80 13.91
N TRP A 297 -1.24 20.20 14.97
CA TRP A 297 -2.06 19.50 15.95
C TRP A 297 -1.51 19.61 17.36
N GLU A 298 -2.42 19.59 18.33
CA GLU A 298 -2.12 19.49 19.75
C GLU A 298 -1.98 18.03 20.20
N VAL A 299 -1.45 17.83 21.40
CA VAL A 299 -1.09 16.49 21.94
C VAL A 299 -2.22 15.46 21.92
N ASN A 300 -3.48 15.89 22.06
CA ASN A 300 -4.65 15.00 22.14
C ASN A 300 -5.41 14.84 20.83
N GLU A 301 -5.07 15.61 19.79
CA GLU A 301 -5.84 15.70 18.56
C GLU A 301 -5.64 14.53 17.59
N PRO A 302 -4.42 13.95 17.41
CA PRO A 302 -4.23 12.81 16.53
C PRO A 302 -5.21 11.66 16.84
N LEU A 303 -5.89 11.18 15.80
CA LEU A 303 -6.87 10.11 15.90
C LEU A 303 -6.15 8.78 16.12
N ARG A 304 -6.81 7.83 16.79
CA ARG A 304 -6.36 6.43 16.82
C ARG A 304 -6.78 5.77 15.51
N TRP A 305 -5.85 5.10 14.82
CA TRP A 305 -6.12 4.63 13.46
C TRP A 305 -5.94 3.13 13.30
N THR A 306 -4.71 2.61 13.34
CA THR A 306 -4.46 1.19 13.07
C THR A 306 -3.26 0.64 13.84
N ASP A 307 -3.20 -0.68 13.93
CA ASP A 307 -2.23 -1.48 14.66
C ASP A 307 -2.12 -2.85 13.98
N VAL A 308 -1.26 -3.73 14.50
CA VAL A 308 -1.37 -5.17 14.24
C VAL A 308 -2.73 -5.71 14.74
N ASP A 309 -3.11 -6.89 14.25
CA ASP A 309 -4.29 -7.62 14.71
C ASP A 309 -3.93 -9.07 15.10
N ARG A 310 -4.88 -9.84 15.64
CA ARG A 310 -4.63 -11.22 16.08
C ARG A 310 -4.16 -12.18 14.98
N LEU A 311 -4.31 -11.81 13.70
CA LEU A 311 -3.83 -12.61 12.57
C LEU A 311 -2.36 -12.34 12.25
N ASP A 312 -1.74 -11.30 12.82
CA ASP A 312 -0.30 -11.09 12.71
C ASP A 312 0.44 -12.13 13.56
N PRO A 313 1.19 -13.08 12.96
CA PRO A 313 1.75 -14.20 13.72
C PRO A 313 2.79 -13.76 14.74
N GLN A 314 2.73 -14.33 15.94
CA GLN A 314 3.82 -14.29 16.90
C GLN A 314 4.98 -15.19 16.45
N ARG A 315 6.19 -14.85 16.87
CA ARG A 315 7.35 -15.73 16.73
C ARG A 315 7.32 -16.81 17.78
N ASP A 316 7.58 -18.05 17.37
CA ASP A 316 7.55 -19.19 18.29
C ASP A 316 8.68 -19.18 19.32
N ASP A 317 9.85 -18.67 18.97
CA ASP A 317 11.01 -18.61 19.86
C ASP A 317 10.93 -17.51 20.92
N LEU A 318 10.18 -16.43 20.64
CA LEU A 318 10.10 -15.27 21.54
C LEU A 318 8.77 -15.17 22.28
N LYS A 319 7.66 -15.64 21.68
CA LYS A 319 6.29 -15.51 22.21
C LYS A 319 5.93 -14.06 22.62
N ILE A 320 6.53 -13.08 21.94
CA ILE A 320 6.26 -11.64 22.13
C ILE A 320 5.14 -11.21 21.17
N LYS A 321 4.24 -10.37 21.68
CA LYS A 321 3.18 -9.74 20.90
C LYS A 321 3.77 -8.88 19.76
N PRO A 322 3.30 -9.01 18.51
CA PRO A 322 3.77 -8.17 17.41
C PRO A 322 3.36 -6.72 17.66
N GLN A 323 4.05 -5.79 17.00
CA GLN A 323 3.73 -4.36 17.06
C GLN A 323 3.96 -3.71 15.70
N LEU A 324 3.19 -2.67 15.37
CA LEU A 324 3.25 -1.96 14.10
C LEU A 324 4.28 -0.81 14.16
N TYR A 325 5.49 -1.06 13.66
CA TYR A 325 6.62 -0.15 13.71
C TYR A 325 6.45 1.07 12.80
N ASN A 326 5.96 0.84 11.58
CA ASN A 326 5.77 1.87 10.55
C ASN A 326 4.60 1.50 9.62
N LEU A 327 3.96 2.51 9.03
CA LEU A 327 3.00 2.36 7.95
C LEU A 327 3.23 3.47 6.91
N ASP A 328 3.88 3.11 5.80
CA ASP A 328 3.94 3.94 4.60
C ASP A 328 2.81 3.52 3.65
N ALA A 329 2.35 4.42 2.78
CA ALA A 329 1.36 4.06 1.77
C ALA A 329 1.57 4.86 0.48
N ILE A 330 1.09 4.29 -0.62
CA ILE A 330 1.13 4.90 -1.95
C ILE A 330 -0.11 4.48 -2.75
N ALA A 331 -0.61 5.36 -3.60
CA ALA A 331 -1.65 5.01 -4.56
C ALA A 331 -1.07 4.19 -5.71
N TYR A 332 -1.70 3.06 -6.01
CA TYR A 332 -1.37 2.26 -7.18
C TYR A 332 -2.65 1.81 -7.86
N GLU A 333 -2.74 2.15 -9.13
CA GLU A 333 -3.86 1.86 -10.02
C GLU A 333 -5.18 2.35 -9.40
N SER A 334 -5.98 1.45 -8.84
CA SER A 334 -7.32 1.71 -8.31
C SER A 334 -7.44 1.63 -6.78
N LEU A 335 -6.33 1.65 -6.03
CA LEU A 335 -6.35 1.59 -4.56
C LEU A 335 -5.07 2.13 -3.90
N MET A 336 -5.09 2.30 -2.57
CA MET A 336 -3.90 2.54 -1.76
C MET A 336 -3.25 1.21 -1.36
N VAL A 337 -1.94 1.09 -1.54
CA VAL A 337 -1.12 -0.01 -1.02
C VAL A 337 -0.36 0.49 0.21
N GLY A 338 -0.54 -0.20 1.34
CA GLY A 338 0.09 0.09 2.62
C GLY A 338 1.21 -0.89 2.95
N PHE A 339 2.31 -0.37 3.47
CA PHE A 339 3.54 -1.09 3.83
C PHE A 339 3.68 -1.11 5.35
N PHE A 340 3.12 -2.16 5.97
CA PHE A 340 3.13 -2.39 7.40
C PHE A 340 4.47 -3.00 7.80
N THR A 341 5.34 -2.21 8.44
CA THR A 341 6.56 -2.77 9.04
C THR A 341 6.20 -3.35 10.40
N VAL A 342 6.18 -4.67 10.51
CA VAL A 342 5.77 -5.39 11.72
C VAL A 342 7.01 -5.89 12.47
N TRP A 343 7.10 -5.49 13.74
CA TRP A 343 8.08 -6.00 14.69
C TRP A 343 7.49 -7.20 15.44
N ARG A 344 8.26 -8.28 15.60
CA ARG A 344 7.78 -9.54 16.23
C ARG A 344 8.65 -9.99 17.40
N GLY A 345 9.21 -9.05 18.14
CA GLY A 345 10.12 -9.32 19.25
C GLY A 345 11.59 -9.07 18.93
N GLN A 346 12.40 -8.98 19.98
CA GLN A 346 13.84 -8.71 19.94
C GLN A 346 14.59 -9.93 20.47
N PRO A 347 15.28 -10.71 19.62
CA PRO A 347 16.21 -11.73 20.10
C PRO A 347 17.40 -11.11 20.84
N ALA A 348 18.06 -11.88 21.71
CA ALA A 348 19.21 -11.40 22.47
C ALA A 348 20.48 -11.20 21.60
N ASP A 349 20.61 -12.01 20.55
CA ASP A 349 21.81 -12.20 19.72
C ASP A 349 21.64 -11.68 18.27
N ARG A 350 20.54 -10.96 18.01
CA ARG A 350 20.16 -10.47 16.68
C ARG A 350 19.48 -9.11 16.79
N HIS A 351 19.91 -8.13 16.01
CA HIS A 351 19.28 -6.80 15.99
C HIS A 351 17.80 -6.85 15.53
N LYS A 352 16.95 -6.00 16.12
CA LYS A 352 15.48 -5.94 16.00
C LYS A 352 14.87 -6.39 14.67
N PRO A 353 14.35 -7.63 14.55
CA PRO A 353 13.74 -8.10 13.33
C PRO A 353 12.41 -7.42 13.00
N ASN A 354 12.38 -6.81 11.83
CA ASN A 354 11.22 -6.16 11.24
C ASN A 354 11.04 -6.65 9.82
N ASN A 355 9.80 -6.96 9.47
CA ASN A 355 9.41 -7.38 8.13
C ASN A 355 8.32 -6.45 7.60
N VAL A 356 8.33 -6.22 6.29
CA VAL A 356 7.27 -5.50 5.61
C VAL A 356 6.14 -6.47 5.25
N VAL A 357 4.91 -6.11 5.55
CA VAL A 357 3.66 -6.82 5.20
C VAL A 357 2.75 -5.84 4.47
N LEU A 358 2.00 -6.30 3.46
CA LEU A 358 1.12 -5.42 2.70
C LEU A 358 -0.29 -5.34 3.30
N GLY A 359 -0.93 -4.19 3.05
CA GLY A 359 -2.37 -4.01 3.17
C GLY A 359 -2.92 -3.17 2.02
N TYR A 360 -4.22 -3.26 1.79
CA TYR A 360 -4.90 -2.59 0.68
C TYR A 360 -6.08 -1.79 1.20
N SER A 361 -6.24 -0.55 0.72
CA SER A 361 -7.33 0.33 1.14
C SER A 361 -7.98 1.01 -0.05
N ARG A 362 -9.31 1.01 -0.09
CA ARG A 362 -10.11 1.67 -1.13
C ARG A 362 -10.75 2.97 -0.67
N ASP A 363 -10.82 3.19 0.64
CA ASP A 363 -11.30 4.42 1.28
C ASP A 363 -10.18 5.26 1.93
N GLY A 364 -8.95 4.73 1.96
CA GLY A 364 -7.79 5.40 2.55
C GLY A 364 -7.71 5.37 4.08
N TRP A 365 -8.63 4.68 4.76
CA TRP A 365 -8.64 4.55 6.22
C TRP A 365 -8.65 3.09 6.67
N HIS A 366 -9.54 2.26 6.12
CA HIS A 366 -9.64 0.84 6.47
C HIS A 366 -8.70 0.01 5.59
N TRP A 367 -8.03 -0.96 6.20
CA TRP A 367 -7.03 -1.79 5.52
C TRP A 367 -7.45 -3.26 5.48
N SER A 368 -7.58 -3.80 4.27
CA SER A 368 -7.63 -5.25 4.04
C SER A 368 -6.22 -5.83 4.03
N ARG A 369 -5.95 -6.81 4.88
CA ARG A 369 -4.66 -7.52 4.94
C ARG A 369 -4.91 -9.04 4.82
N PRO A 370 -5.21 -9.55 3.63
CA PRO A 370 -5.55 -10.97 3.45
C PRO A 370 -4.32 -11.90 3.50
N ASP A 371 -3.14 -11.40 3.15
CA ASP A 371 -1.87 -12.12 3.29
C ASP A 371 -1.01 -11.50 4.40
N ARG A 372 -0.53 -12.34 5.33
CA ARG A 372 0.26 -11.93 6.52
C ARG A 372 1.71 -12.36 6.45
N ARG A 373 2.11 -12.99 5.33
CA ARG A 373 3.51 -13.33 5.07
C ARG A 373 4.33 -12.06 4.95
N ALA A 374 5.60 -12.16 5.30
CA ALA A 374 6.56 -11.09 5.07
C ALA A 374 6.72 -10.88 3.56
N PHE A 375 6.24 -9.74 3.07
CA PHE A 375 6.36 -9.31 1.67
C PHE A 375 7.83 -9.10 1.30
N CYS A 376 8.56 -8.35 2.13
CA CYS A 376 10.02 -8.28 2.06
C CYS A 376 10.59 -8.83 3.37
N PRO A 377 11.04 -10.11 3.41
CA PRO A 377 11.51 -10.75 4.63
C PRO A 377 12.96 -10.37 4.95
N VAL A 378 13.30 -10.42 6.24
CA VAL A 378 14.69 -10.51 6.69
C VAL A 378 15.30 -11.85 6.28
N SER A 379 16.61 -11.92 6.07
CA SER A 379 17.29 -13.20 5.88
C SER A 379 17.41 -13.95 7.21
N ASP A 380 17.26 -15.28 7.18
CA ASP A 380 17.54 -16.14 8.34
C ASP A 380 19.04 -16.40 8.54
N LYS A 381 19.88 -16.00 7.59
CA LYS A 381 21.33 -16.13 7.66
C LYS A 381 21.96 -14.82 8.14
N GLN A 382 22.65 -14.88 9.28
CA GLN A 382 23.44 -13.74 9.79
C GLN A 382 24.54 -13.33 8.81
N GLY A 383 24.79 -12.03 8.72
CA GLY A 383 25.78 -11.45 7.81
C GLY A 383 25.22 -11.11 6.42
N ASP A 384 24.07 -11.66 6.02
CA ASP A 384 23.37 -11.18 4.82
C ASP A 384 22.96 -9.72 5.01
N TRP A 385 22.94 -8.92 3.93
CA TRP A 385 22.70 -7.47 3.99
C TRP A 385 21.37 -7.09 4.68
N ASN A 386 20.38 -7.97 4.66
CA ASN A 386 19.05 -7.84 5.27
C ASN A 386 18.80 -8.80 6.44
N ALA A 387 19.84 -9.36 7.06
CA ALA A 387 19.71 -10.35 8.13
C ALA A 387 18.92 -9.86 9.35
N ASN A 388 18.73 -8.55 9.54
CA ASN A 388 18.12 -8.04 10.76
C ASN A 388 16.85 -7.26 10.50
N ASN A 389 16.84 -6.14 9.78
CA ASN A 389 15.65 -5.27 9.80
C ASN A 389 15.40 -4.64 8.44
N VAL A 390 14.24 -4.98 7.87
CA VAL A 390 13.75 -4.57 6.57
C VAL A 390 12.57 -3.63 6.72
N GLN A 391 12.66 -2.45 6.09
CA GLN A 391 11.61 -1.43 6.10
C GLN A 391 11.47 -0.83 4.70
N SER A 392 10.28 -0.30 4.40
CA SER A 392 9.94 0.34 3.12
C SER A 392 10.69 1.65 2.88
N ALA A 393 10.87 1.99 1.61
CA ALA A 393 11.12 3.35 1.16
C ALA A 393 9.81 4.15 1.07
N GLY A 394 9.91 5.48 1.21
CA GLY A 394 8.83 6.38 0.84
C GLY A 394 8.55 6.29 -0.66
N GLY A 395 7.29 6.41 -1.06
CA GLY A 395 6.84 6.13 -2.43
C GLY A 395 6.51 4.66 -2.70
N GLY A 396 6.87 3.74 -1.79
CA GLY A 396 6.52 2.32 -1.86
C GLY A 396 7.30 1.55 -2.93
N PHE A 397 6.95 1.76 -4.20
CA PHE A 397 7.52 1.06 -5.34
C PHE A 397 7.35 1.83 -6.66
N LEU A 398 8.14 1.45 -7.66
CA LEU A 398 8.13 2.04 -9.00
C LEU A 398 7.69 1.03 -10.04
N VAL A 399 7.06 1.51 -11.12
CA VAL A 399 6.69 0.70 -12.28
C VAL A 399 7.82 0.74 -13.30
N VAL A 400 8.49 -0.39 -13.53
CA VAL A 400 9.63 -0.49 -14.46
C VAL A 400 9.29 -1.52 -15.52
N GLY A 401 8.67 -1.05 -16.61
CA GLY A 401 8.14 -1.91 -17.66
C GLY A 401 7.08 -2.88 -17.12
N ASP A 402 7.39 -4.18 -17.18
CA ASP A 402 6.53 -5.26 -16.71
C ASP A 402 6.79 -5.70 -15.26
N GLU A 403 7.66 -4.98 -14.54
CA GLU A 403 8.00 -5.23 -13.14
C GLU A 403 7.66 -4.04 -12.23
N LEU A 404 7.56 -4.33 -10.92
CA LEU A 404 7.50 -3.38 -9.83
C LEU A 404 8.82 -3.46 -9.06
N TYR A 405 9.46 -2.32 -8.81
CA TYR A 405 10.71 -2.21 -8.07
C TYR A 405 10.44 -1.71 -6.66
N PHE A 406 10.74 -2.55 -5.65
CA PHE A 406 10.58 -2.24 -4.23
C PHE A 406 11.94 -2.03 -3.58
N TYR A 407 12.22 -0.80 -3.15
CA TYR A 407 13.44 -0.50 -2.40
C TYR A 407 13.17 -0.64 -0.91
N VAL A 408 14.06 -1.36 -0.22
CA VAL A 408 13.94 -1.59 1.21
C VAL A 408 15.27 -1.44 1.93
N SER A 409 15.21 -1.01 3.18
CA SER A 409 16.38 -0.97 4.06
C SER A 409 16.85 -2.39 4.38
N GLY A 410 18.14 -2.59 4.62
CA GLY A 410 18.67 -3.81 5.22
C GLY A 410 19.71 -3.48 6.29
N ARG A 411 19.84 -4.38 7.27
CA ARG A 411 20.89 -4.35 8.29
C ARG A 411 21.55 -5.70 8.38
N SER A 412 22.87 -5.73 8.23
CA SER A 412 23.64 -6.98 8.25
C SER A 412 23.69 -7.63 9.64
N GLY A 413 23.54 -6.81 10.68
CA GLY A 413 23.85 -7.21 12.05
C GLY A 413 25.35 -7.43 12.27
N VAL A 414 25.70 -7.71 13.51
CA VAL A 414 27.03 -8.21 13.91
C VAL A 414 26.80 -9.52 14.67
N PRO A 415 27.34 -10.66 14.20
CA PRO A 415 27.09 -11.98 14.80
C PRO A 415 27.31 -12.00 16.32
N GLY A 416 26.36 -12.60 17.06
CA GLY A 416 26.42 -12.73 18.52
C GLY A 416 26.11 -11.44 19.29
N THR A 417 25.63 -10.38 18.62
CA THR A 417 25.31 -9.10 19.26
C THR A 417 23.96 -8.55 18.78
N ASN A 418 23.46 -7.53 19.47
CA ASN A 418 22.27 -6.80 19.05
C ASN A 418 22.59 -5.55 18.19
N LYS A 419 23.84 -5.39 17.71
CA LYS A 419 24.24 -4.25 16.87
C LYS A 419 23.66 -4.34 15.47
N ALA A 420 23.35 -3.20 14.87
CA ALA A 420 22.73 -3.14 13.55
C ALA A 420 23.67 -3.57 12.40
N GLY A 421 24.99 -3.43 12.58
CA GLY A 421 25.97 -3.70 11.54
C GLY A 421 25.89 -2.67 10.41
N THR A 422 26.16 -3.09 9.18
CA THR A 422 26.08 -2.22 8.00
C THR A 422 24.63 -2.04 7.56
N LEU A 423 24.23 -0.78 7.31
CA LEU A 423 22.90 -0.40 6.87
C LEU A 423 22.93 -0.09 5.37
N THR A 424 22.12 -0.80 4.60
CA THR A 424 22.14 -0.80 3.12
C THR A 424 20.74 -0.65 2.53
N THR A 425 20.64 -0.38 1.23
CA THR A 425 19.38 -0.49 0.47
C THR A 425 19.44 -1.69 -0.46
N GLY A 426 18.45 -2.57 -0.36
CA GLY A 426 18.20 -3.63 -1.33
C GLY A 426 17.04 -3.30 -2.27
N LEU A 427 16.91 -4.13 -3.30
CA LEU A 427 15.86 -4.07 -4.30
C LEU A 427 15.15 -5.43 -4.35
N ALA A 428 13.83 -5.42 -4.32
CA ALA A 428 13.02 -6.59 -4.65
C ALA A 428 12.16 -6.29 -5.88
N THR A 429 11.90 -7.30 -6.71
CA THR A 429 11.06 -7.18 -7.90
C THR A 429 9.87 -8.12 -7.86
N LEU A 430 8.75 -7.67 -8.44
CA LEU A 430 7.53 -8.44 -8.66
C LEU A 430 6.99 -8.10 -10.05
N ARG A 431 6.23 -9.00 -10.67
CA ARG A 431 5.44 -8.66 -11.87
C ARG A 431 4.57 -7.42 -11.61
N ARG A 432 4.40 -6.54 -12.60
CA ARG A 432 3.38 -5.47 -12.56
C ARG A 432 2.01 -6.08 -12.24
N ASP A 433 1.29 -5.49 -11.29
CA ASP A 433 0.02 -5.99 -10.72
C ASP A 433 0.11 -7.35 -10.01
N GLY A 434 1.32 -7.89 -9.83
CA GLY A 434 1.56 -9.27 -9.39
C GLY A 434 1.21 -9.58 -7.94
N PHE A 435 0.54 -8.69 -7.20
CA PHE A 435 0.24 -8.88 -5.77
C PHE A 435 -0.64 -10.11 -5.51
N ALA A 436 -1.65 -10.31 -6.37
CA ALA A 436 -2.56 -11.44 -6.30
C ALA A 436 -3.03 -11.84 -7.71
N SER A 437 -3.29 -13.13 -7.91
CA SER A 437 -3.94 -13.66 -9.11
C SER A 437 -5.14 -14.53 -8.77
N MET A 438 -6.02 -14.69 -9.75
CA MET A 438 -7.10 -15.67 -9.75
C MET A 438 -6.71 -16.79 -10.72
N ASP A 439 -6.54 -17.99 -10.18
CA ASP A 439 -5.90 -19.11 -10.86
C ASP A 439 -6.92 -20.17 -11.28
N ALA A 440 -6.72 -20.74 -12.46
CA ALA A 440 -7.40 -21.96 -12.92
C ALA A 440 -6.38 -23.06 -13.25
N ASP A 441 -6.74 -24.30 -12.98
CA ASP A 441 -6.04 -25.45 -13.56
C ASP A 441 -6.60 -25.80 -14.95
N GLU A 442 -6.18 -26.94 -15.49
CA GLU A 442 -6.60 -27.45 -16.80
C GLU A 442 -8.10 -27.79 -16.88
N THR A 443 -8.82 -27.91 -15.76
CA THR A 443 -10.28 -28.12 -15.79
C THR A 443 -11.03 -26.81 -16.08
N GLY A 444 -10.38 -25.68 -15.80
CA GLY A 444 -10.91 -24.35 -16.00
C GLY A 444 -11.85 -23.88 -14.90
N GLY A 445 -12.19 -22.60 -14.95
CA GLY A 445 -13.09 -21.97 -13.99
C GLY A 445 -13.53 -20.59 -14.42
N THR A 446 -14.37 -19.96 -13.61
CA THR A 446 -14.93 -18.65 -13.90
C THR A 446 -14.80 -17.68 -12.74
N LEU A 447 -14.77 -16.40 -13.08
CA LEU A 447 -14.91 -15.29 -12.14
C LEU A 447 -15.89 -14.30 -12.72
N THR A 448 -16.96 -13.99 -11.99
CA THR A 448 -17.92 -12.94 -12.35
C THR A 448 -17.75 -11.73 -11.44
N THR A 449 -17.67 -10.55 -12.03
CA THR A 449 -17.64 -9.31 -11.26
C THR A 449 -19.01 -8.96 -10.67
N ARG A 450 -19.02 -8.13 -9.63
CA ARG A 450 -20.19 -7.30 -9.31
C ARG A 450 -20.53 -6.36 -10.48
N PRO A 451 -21.71 -5.74 -10.49
CA PRO A 451 -22.02 -4.73 -11.50
C PRO A 451 -20.99 -3.61 -11.47
N VAL A 452 -20.39 -3.34 -12.63
CA VAL A 452 -19.41 -2.29 -12.86
C VAL A 452 -19.91 -1.33 -13.93
N ARG A 453 -19.40 -0.10 -13.89
CA ARG A 453 -19.60 0.92 -14.93
C ARG A 453 -18.26 1.54 -15.32
N PHE A 454 -18.15 1.97 -16.57
CA PHE A 454 -16.95 2.58 -17.12
C PHE A 454 -17.28 3.50 -18.30
N THR A 455 -16.34 4.39 -18.59
CA THR A 455 -16.36 5.33 -19.72
C THR A 455 -15.41 4.92 -20.85
N GLY A 456 -14.45 4.03 -20.55
CA GLY A 456 -13.52 3.48 -21.53
C GLY A 456 -14.19 2.62 -22.61
N LYS A 457 -13.39 2.23 -23.61
CA LYS A 457 -13.86 1.54 -24.82
C LYS A 457 -13.19 0.19 -25.06
N HIS A 458 -12.03 -0.06 -24.46
CA HIS A 458 -11.21 -1.22 -24.78
C HIS A 458 -10.88 -1.99 -23.50
N LEU A 459 -11.34 -3.25 -23.41
CA LEU A 459 -11.03 -4.11 -22.25
C LEU A 459 -9.61 -4.67 -22.38
N PHE A 460 -8.86 -4.60 -21.29
CA PHE A 460 -7.52 -5.17 -21.14
C PHE A 460 -7.41 -6.03 -19.89
N VAL A 461 -6.46 -6.96 -19.93
CA VAL A 461 -6.11 -7.87 -18.83
C VAL A 461 -4.61 -7.96 -18.64
N ASN A 462 -4.22 -8.29 -17.40
CA ASN A 462 -2.90 -8.81 -17.03
C ASN A 462 -3.06 -10.29 -16.74
N VAL A 463 -2.41 -11.14 -17.53
CA VAL A 463 -2.61 -12.59 -17.53
C VAL A 463 -1.26 -13.31 -17.69
N ASP A 464 -1.10 -14.43 -17.00
CA ASP A 464 -0.04 -15.43 -17.21
C ASP A 464 -0.73 -16.74 -17.62
N ASP A 465 -0.92 -16.90 -18.91
CA ASP A 465 -1.60 -18.04 -19.51
C ASP A 465 -1.04 -18.37 -20.92
N PRO A 466 0.24 -18.76 -21.04
CA PRO A 466 0.90 -18.98 -22.32
C PRO A 466 0.44 -20.26 -23.05
N LYS A 467 -0.31 -21.15 -22.40
CA LYS A 467 -0.73 -22.46 -22.94
C LYS A 467 -2.21 -22.74 -22.79
N GLY A 468 -2.90 -22.03 -21.91
CA GLY A 468 -4.32 -22.17 -21.70
C GLY A 468 -5.12 -21.16 -22.50
N GLU A 469 -6.27 -20.79 -21.95
CA GLU A 469 -7.22 -19.92 -22.61
C GLU A 469 -7.96 -19.04 -21.61
N LEU A 470 -7.92 -17.73 -21.86
CA LEU A 470 -8.83 -16.76 -21.27
C LEU A 470 -9.85 -16.27 -22.30
N ARG A 471 -11.13 -16.34 -21.94
CA ARG A 471 -12.25 -15.70 -22.64
C ARG A 471 -13.05 -14.84 -21.69
N VAL A 472 -13.72 -13.83 -22.22
CA VAL A 472 -14.58 -12.95 -21.44
C VAL A 472 -15.96 -12.87 -22.09
N GLU A 473 -17.00 -12.93 -21.28
CA GLU A 473 -18.34 -12.53 -21.68
C GLU A 473 -18.84 -11.35 -20.84
N ILE A 474 -19.72 -10.55 -21.42
CA ILE A 474 -20.36 -9.42 -20.74
C ILE A 474 -21.81 -9.76 -20.47
N LEU A 475 -22.23 -9.56 -19.21
CA LEU A 475 -23.58 -9.83 -18.75
C LEU A 475 -24.30 -8.52 -18.42
N SER A 476 -25.62 -8.53 -18.56
CA SER A 476 -26.47 -7.52 -17.93
C SER A 476 -26.38 -7.59 -16.40
N PRO A 477 -26.85 -6.57 -15.66
CA PRO A 477 -26.88 -6.62 -14.19
C PRO A 477 -27.63 -7.83 -13.62
N ALA A 478 -28.65 -8.31 -14.36
CA ALA A 478 -29.45 -9.50 -14.05
C ALA A 478 -28.75 -10.84 -14.39
N GLY A 479 -27.51 -10.81 -14.91
CA GLY A 479 -26.73 -12.01 -15.21
C GLY A 479 -26.99 -12.64 -16.56
N GLN A 480 -27.75 -11.99 -17.45
CA GLN A 480 -28.00 -12.48 -18.81
C GLN A 480 -26.85 -12.10 -19.73
N VAL A 481 -26.33 -13.06 -20.50
CA VAL A 481 -25.26 -12.83 -21.49
C VAL A 481 -25.74 -11.87 -22.56
N MET A 482 -24.95 -10.83 -22.85
CA MET A 482 -25.26 -9.87 -23.90
C MET A 482 -24.92 -10.45 -25.28
N PRO A 483 -25.85 -10.46 -26.27
CA PRO A 483 -25.70 -11.24 -27.51
C PRO A 483 -24.43 -11.01 -28.34
N ARG A 484 -23.82 -9.81 -28.27
CA ARG A 484 -22.59 -9.47 -29.02
C ARG A 484 -21.30 -9.68 -28.23
N PHE A 485 -21.41 -10.04 -26.95
CA PHE A 485 -20.29 -10.12 -26.01
C PHE A 485 -20.26 -11.49 -25.33
N THR A 486 -20.48 -12.55 -26.10
CA THR A 486 -20.49 -13.93 -25.60
C THR A 486 -19.06 -14.48 -25.48
N ALA A 487 -18.85 -15.50 -24.65
CA ALA A 487 -17.54 -16.17 -24.55
C ALA A 487 -17.14 -16.84 -25.87
N LYS A 488 -18.12 -17.33 -26.64
CA LYS A 488 -17.90 -17.94 -27.96
C LYS A 488 -17.36 -16.93 -28.96
N ASP A 489 -17.89 -15.71 -28.95
CA ASP A 489 -17.47 -14.64 -29.87
C ASP A 489 -16.21 -13.92 -29.39
N CYS A 490 -15.84 -14.05 -28.11
CA CYS A 490 -14.57 -13.58 -27.57
C CYS A 490 -13.41 -14.27 -28.30
N VAL A 491 -12.47 -13.49 -28.82
CA VAL A 491 -11.21 -14.04 -29.32
C VAL A 491 -10.40 -14.54 -28.12
N PRO A 492 -9.98 -15.82 -28.09
CA PRO A 492 -9.23 -16.36 -26.97
C PRO A 492 -7.91 -15.62 -26.75
N VAL A 493 -7.59 -15.40 -25.48
CA VAL A 493 -6.32 -14.81 -25.05
C VAL A 493 -5.45 -15.92 -24.48
N THR A 494 -4.35 -16.20 -25.17
CA THR A 494 -3.29 -17.13 -24.75
C THR A 494 -1.98 -16.34 -24.75
N ALA A 495 -1.55 -15.88 -23.58
CA ALA A 495 -0.36 -15.03 -23.43
C ALA A 495 0.14 -15.02 -21.98
N ASP A 496 1.45 -14.83 -21.82
CA ASP A 496 2.01 -14.22 -20.63
C ASP A 496 2.24 -12.72 -20.94
N ALA A 497 1.37 -11.86 -20.43
CA ALA A 497 1.42 -10.42 -20.69
C ALA A 497 0.78 -9.60 -19.57
N THR A 498 1.43 -8.50 -19.19
CA THR A 498 0.86 -7.53 -18.22
C THR A 498 -0.11 -6.55 -18.87
N LEU A 499 -0.19 -6.52 -20.21
CA LEU A 499 -1.09 -5.68 -20.99
C LEU A 499 -1.55 -6.44 -22.23
N ARG A 500 -2.79 -6.91 -22.23
CA ARG A 500 -3.38 -7.63 -23.35
C ARG A 500 -4.83 -7.23 -23.58
N SER A 501 -5.17 -6.81 -24.80
CA SER A 501 -6.53 -6.47 -25.18
C SER A 501 -7.42 -7.70 -25.30
N VAL A 502 -8.65 -7.61 -24.80
CA VAL A 502 -9.73 -8.58 -25.02
C VAL A 502 -10.64 -8.06 -26.14
N ARG A 503 -11.04 -8.92 -27.07
CA ARG A 503 -11.82 -8.55 -28.27
C ARG A 503 -12.90 -9.58 -28.55
N TRP A 504 -14.00 -9.14 -29.16
CA TRP A 504 -15.06 -10.01 -29.66
C TRP A 504 -15.19 -9.88 -31.17
N THR A 505 -15.50 -10.99 -31.85
CA THR A 505 -15.67 -11.04 -33.30
C THR A 505 -16.86 -10.17 -33.70
N GLY A 506 -16.68 -9.28 -34.68
CA GLY A 506 -17.75 -8.38 -35.13
C GLY A 506 -18.10 -7.24 -34.16
N VAL A 507 -17.24 -6.98 -33.17
CA VAL A 507 -17.33 -5.85 -32.26
C VAL A 507 -16.04 -5.04 -32.31
N GLU A 508 -16.17 -3.74 -32.61
CA GLU A 508 -15.02 -2.85 -32.67
C GLU A 508 -14.49 -2.48 -31.28
N ASP A 509 -15.40 -2.09 -30.38
CA ASP A 509 -15.10 -1.63 -29.03
C ASP A 509 -16.32 -1.77 -28.09
N LEU A 510 -16.20 -1.28 -26.85
CA LEU A 510 -17.24 -1.29 -25.83
C LEU A 510 -18.05 0.02 -25.76
N SER A 511 -17.97 0.91 -26.76
CA SER A 511 -18.65 2.22 -26.74
C SER A 511 -20.17 2.11 -26.53
N SER A 512 -20.78 1.02 -27.01
CA SER A 512 -22.21 0.77 -26.80
C SER A 512 -22.58 0.46 -25.34
N LEU A 513 -21.60 0.25 -24.47
CA LEU A 513 -21.76 -0.08 -23.04
C LEU A 513 -21.30 1.04 -22.12
N THR A 514 -20.79 2.15 -22.67
CA THR A 514 -20.34 3.32 -21.89
C THR A 514 -21.43 3.76 -20.91
N ASN A 515 -21.05 3.92 -19.63
CA ASN A 515 -21.92 4.27 -18.50
C ASN A 515 -23.06 3.30 -18.18
N GLN A 516 -23.16 2.16 -18.87
CA GLN A 516 -24.16 1.13 -18.55
C GLN A 516 -23.60 0.19 -17.48
N PRO A 517 -24.36 -0.13 -16.42
CA PRO A 517 -23.99 -1.19 -15.50
C PRO A 517 -23.94 -2.54 -16.21
N VAL A 518 -22.80 -3.21 -16.15
CA VAL A 518 -22.59 -4.56 -16.72
C VAL A 518 -21.80 -5.42 -15.74
N ARG A 519 -21.70 -6.72 -16.00
CA ARG A 519 -20.76 -7.61 -15.30
C ARG A 519 -19.81 -8.23 -16.33
N PHE A 520 -18.55 -8.39 -15.96
CA PHE A 520 -17.62 -9.22 -16.73
C PHE A 520 -17.60 -10.62 -16.12
N ARG A 521 -17.72 -11.65 -16.95
CA ARG A 521 -17.39 -13.02 -16.57
C ARG A 521 -16.18 -13.49 -17.34
N PHE A 522 -15.11 -13.76 -16.60
CA PHE A 522 -13.88 -14.33 -17.12
C PHE A 522 -13.99 -15.85 -17.06
N HIS A 523 -13.66 -16.52 -18.15
CA HIS A 523 -13.53 -17.97 -18.27
C HIS A 523 -12.04 -18.26 -18.49
N LEU A 524 -11.40 -18.89 -17.51
CA LEU A 524 -9.96 -19.11 -17.50
C LEU A 524 -9.67 -20.61 -17.40
N LYS A 525 -8.69 -21.09 -18.17
CA LYS A 525 -8.22 -22.48 -18.13
C LYS A 525 -6.71 -22.50 -18.17
N GLY A 526 -6.06 -23.18 -17.22
CA GLY A 526 -4.60 -23.40 -17.23
C GLY A 526 -3.74 -22.16 -16.98
N GLY A 527 -4.28 -21.11 -16.38
CA GLY A 527 -3.60 -19.81 -16.27
C GLY A 527 -3.93 -19.01 -15.02
N ARG A 528 -3.40 -17.78 -14.98
CA ARG A 528 -3.57 -16.82 -13.87
C ARG A 528 -4.00 -15.46 -14.37
N LEU A 529 -5.07 -14.91 -13.80
CA LEU A 529 -5.55 -13.55 -14.08
C LEU A 529 -5.17 -12.61 -12.92
N PHE A 530 -4.35 -11.58 -13.20
CA PHE A 530 -3.84 -10.65 -12.18
C PHE A 530 -4.66 -9.36 -12.07
N ALA A 531 -5.15 -8.84 -13.20
CA ALA A 531 -5.93 -7.61 -13.23
C ALA A 531 -6.74 -7.48 -14.53
N PHE A 532 -7.72 -6.58 -14.54
CA PHE A 532 -8.44 -6.12 -15.74
C PHE A 532 -8.74 -4.62 -15.68
N TRP A 533 -8.99 -3.97 -16.82
CA TRP A 533 -9.44 -2.57 -16.89
C TRP A 533 -10.04 -2.24 -18.24
N VAL A 534 -10.81 -1.15 -18.31
CA VAL A 534 -11.34 -0.63 -19.57
C VAL A 534 -10.68 0.71 -19.88
N SER A 535 -9.81 0.71 -20.89
CA SER A 535 -9.09 1.90 -21.33
C SER A 535 -9.92 2.71 -22.33
N PRO A 536 -9.88 4.05 -22.29
CA PRO A 536 -10.39 4.89 -23.37
C PRO A 536 -9.63 4.69 -24.70
N GLU A 537 -8.36 4.30 -24.63
CA GLU A 537 -7.46 4.20 -25.78
C GLU A 537 -7.08 2.76 -26.15
N LYS A 538 -6.72 2.54 -27.43
CA LYS A 538 -6.19 1.25 -27.91
C LYS A 538 -4.81 0.92 -27.35
N THR A 539 -4.11 1.88 -26.77
CA THR A 539 -2.81 1.69 -26.10
C THR A 539 -2.96 0.92 -24.78
N GLY A 540 -4.15 0.90 -24.19
CA GLY A 540 -4.38 0.26 -22.90
C GLY A 540 -3.90 1.07 -21.70
N ALA A 541 -3.77 2.40 -21.83
CA ALA A 541 -3.52 3.29 -20.70
C ALA A 541 -4.58 3.03 -19.61
N SER A 542 -4.15 2.76 -18.38
CA SER A 542 -5.08 2.41 -17.31
C SER A 542 -5.72 3.63 -16.64
N HIS A 543 -5.13 4.83 -16.83
CA HIS A 543 -5.49 6.07 -16.12
C HIS A 543 -5.39 5.97 -14.59
N GLY A 544 -4.81 4.88 -14.08
CA GLY A 544 -4.57 4.63 -12.67
C GLY A 544 -3.26 5.24 -12.19
N TYR A 545 -3.08 5.29 -10.86
CA TYR A 545 -1.86 5.84 -10.28
C TYR A 545 -0.67 4.90 -10.46
N VAL A 546 0.52 5.45 -10.71
CA VAL A 546 1.75 4.65 -10.98
C VAL A 546 2.71 4.60 -9.79
N ALA A 547 2.18 4.65 -8.57
CA ALA A 547 2.96 4.68 -7.34
C ALA A 547 4.04 5.78 -7.36
N ALA A 548 5.31 5.43 -7.15
CA ALA A 548 6.44 6.38 -7.21
C ALA A 548 6.91 6.73 -8.64
N GLY A 549 6.09 6.39 -9.65
CA GLY A 549 6.36 6.63 -11.06
C GLY A 549 7.19 5.52 -11.69
N GLY A 550 7.75 5.83 -12.85
CA GLY A 550 8.55 4.91 -13.64
C GLY A 550 8.95 5.49 -14.99
N PRO A 551 9.94 4.90 -15.68
CA PRO A 551 10.26 5.26 -17.05
C PRO A 551 9.02 5.23 -17.96
N GLY A 552 8.90 6.21 -18.84
CA GLY A 552 7.76 6.34 -19.77
C GLY A 552 6.57 7.13 -19.25
N PHE A 553 6.41 7.31 -17.93
CA PHE A 553 5.34 8.14 -17.36
C PHE A 553 5.73 9.61 -17.30
N SER A 554 4.78 10.52 -17.55
CA SER A 554 4.96 11.98 -17.43
C SER A 554 4.20 12.60 -16.26
N SER A 555 3.37 11.82 -15.59
CA SER A 555 2.55 12.23 -14.44
C SER A 555 2.52 11.11 -13.40
N ASN A 556 1.78 11.31 -12.31
CA ASN A 556 1.50 10.26 -11.32
C ASN A 556 0.46 9.23 -11.81
N ARG A 557 0.05 9.25 -13.08
CA ARG A 557 -0.90 8.32 -13.69
C ARG A 557 -0.40 7.68 -14.98
N ASP A 558 -0.87 6.48 -15.27
CA ASP A 558 -0.64 5.79 -16.55
C ASP A 558 -1.57 6.34 -17.64
N LEU A 559 -1.09 7.35 -18.36
CA LEU A 559 -1.77 7.97 -19.51
C LEU A 559 -1.23 7.47 -20.86
N VAL A 560 -0.33 6.48 -20.85
CA VAL A 560 0.50 6.11 -22.00
C VAL A 560 0.20 4.69 -22.50
N GLY A 561 -0.20 3.77 -21.60
CA GLY A 561 -0.41 2.37 -21.94
C GLY A 561 0.84 1.78 -22.58
N SER A 562 0.69 0.94 -23.60
CA SER A 562 1.81 0.32 -24.32
C SER A 562 2.80 1.29 -24.97
N SER A 563 2.49 2.60 -25.04
CA SER A 563 3.42 3.63 -25.53
C SER A 563 4.60 3.86 -24.58
N ASP A 564 4.49 3.45 -23.32
CA ASP A 564 5.61 3.46 -22.35
C ASP A 564 6.72 2.45 -22.70
N ARG A 565 6.37 1.36 -23.41
CA ARG A 565 7.27 0.25 -23.74
C ARG A 565 8.21 0.51 -24.92
N VAL A 566 8.06 1.64 -25.61
CA VAL A 566 8.74 1.94 -26.87
C VAL A 566 9.95 2.86 -26.68
N ARG A 567 10.45 3.06 -25.45
CA ARG A 567 11.62 3.92 -25.20
C ARG A 567 12.70 3.27 -24.36
#